data_AF-A0A257MDI9-F1
#
_entry.id   AF-A0A257MDI9-F1
#
_cell.length_a   1.000
_cell.length_b   1.000
_cell.length_c   1.000
_cell.angle_alpha   90.00
_cell.angle_beta   90.00
_cell.angle_gamma   90.00
#
_symmetry.space_group_name_H-M   'P 1'
#
loop_
_entity.id
_entity.type
_entity.pdbx_description
1 polymer ?
#
loop_
_entity_poly.entity_id
_entity_poly.type
_entity_poly.pdbx_seq_one_letter_code
_entity_poly.pdbx_strand_id
1 'polypeptide(L)'
;MSGSLRIQSLSMLLLVIAVQLLALAVTPAISAGDSRVFENPGSASNPVYYMLLILAFTAFLLLAIKKNQSWIVSVFIQIAIASSIYYLAAAFLLPIYALLAAAAALLLIRCYPEWYVIDGLGIVVSAGISSLFGVSMTAIPALMLLIILAVYDAISVYKTRHMVSLAEGVIRMKAPLLFVVPKSRSYSFRKDQSFLSGQDRTSPGPTPPLQPADSSASTYRHWGPCWGPTWDLCCS
;
A
#
# COMPACT_ATOMS: atom_id res chain seq x y z
N MET A 1 4.37 -10.05 -24.80
CA MET A 1 4.31 -10.04 -23.31
C MET A 1 5.34 -9.10 -22.63
N SER A 2 6.22 -8.39 -23.36
CA SER A 2 7.21 -7.47 -22.74
C SER A 2 6.72 -6.02 -22.53
N GLY A 3 5.68 -5.58 -23.24
CA GLY A 3 5.17 -4.21 -23.16
C GLY A 3 4.55 -3.85 -21.80
N SER A 4 3.76 -4.76 -21.21
CA SER A 4 3.12 -4.52 -19.91
C SER A 4 4.10 -4.47 -18.74
N LEU A 5 5.19 -5.25 -18.80
CA LEU A 5 6.23 -5.26 -17.75
C LEU A 5 7.03 -3.94 -17.71
N ARG A 6 7.31 -3.37 -18.90
CA ARG A 6 7.98 -2.06 -19.01
C ARG A 6 7.09 -0.93 -18.51
N ILE A 7 5.79 -0.96 -18.84
CA ILE A 7 4.81 0.02 -18.36
C ILE A 7 4.72 -0.03 -16.83
N GLN A 8 4.64 -1.23 -16.24
CA GLN A 8 4.56 -1.37 -14.78
C GLN A 8 5.81 -0.84 -14.06
N SER A 9 7.00 -1.16 -14.59
CA SER A 9 8.26 -0.68 -14.01
C SER A 9 8.39 0.85 -14.12
N LEU A 10 7.97 1.42 -15.25
CA LEU A 10 7.97 2.86 -15.47
C LEU A 10 6.96 3.57 -14.56
N SER A 11 5.77 2.99 -14.34
CA SER A 11 4.77 3.53 -13.41
C SER A 11 5.29 3.56 -11.98
N MET A 12 5.96 2.50 -11.50
CA MET A 12 6.54 2.49 -10.16
C MET A 12 7.62 3.57 -10.01
N LEU A 13 8.50 3.72 -11.00
CA LEU A 13 9.52 4.76 -11.00
C LEU A 13 8.90 6.17 -10.99
N LEU A 14 7.85 6.38 -11.79
CA LEU A 14 7.13 7.65 -11.84
C LEU A 14 6.54 8.02 -10.48
N LEU A 15 5.95 7.05 -9.75
CA LEU A 15 5.41 7.28 -8.41
C LEU A 15 6.49 7.73 -7.43
N VAL A 16 7.65 7.06 -7.44
CA VAL A 16 8.79 7.42 -6.58
C VAL A 16 9.30 8.83 -6.89
N ILE A 17 9.46 9.16 -8.17
CA ILE A 17 9.88 10.51 -8.60
C ILE A 17 8.83 11.56 -8.19
N ALA A 18 7.54 11.27 -8.37
CA ALA A 18 6.47 12.18 -7.97
C ALA A 18 6.50 12.49 -6.47
N VAL A 19 6.69 11.47 -5.63
CA VAL A 19 6.83 11.66 -4.17
C VAL A 19 8.05 12.52 -3.83
N GLN A 20 9.20 12.28 -4.46
CA GLN A 20 10.43 13.04 -4.20
C GLN A 20 10.30 14.50 -4.63
N LEU A 21 9.76 14.77 -5.83
CA LEU A 21 9.53 16.12 -6.32
C LEU A 21 8.53 16.88 -5.45
N LEU A 22 7.44 16.21 -5.05
CA LEU A 22 6.44 16.81 -4.17
C LEU A 22 7.01 17.07 -2.77
N ALA A 23 7.82 16.15 -2.22
CA ALA A 23 8.49 16.35 -0.94
C ALA A 23 9.39 17.58 -0.98
N LEU A 24 10.23 17.72 -2.01
CA LEU A 24 11.09 18.89 -2.20
C LEU A 24 10.29 20.19 -2.33
N ALA A 25 9.16 20.16 -3.05
CA ALA A 25 8.29 21.32 -3.20
C ALA A 25 7.61 21.73 -1.89
N VAL A 26 7.30 20.77 -1.00
CA VAL A 26 6.62 21.01 0.28
C VAL A 26 7.58 21.43 1.40
N THR A 27 8.85 21.03 1.33
CA THR A 27 9.87 21.31 2.34
C THR A 27 10.00 22.79 2.76
N PRO A 28 10.01 23.78 1.86
CA PRO A 28 10.10 25.18 2.27
C PRO A 28 8.93 25.62 3.17
N ALA A 29 7.72 25.15 2.88
CA ALA A 29 6.53 25.50 3.67
C ALA A 29 6.55 24.84 5.05
N ILE A 30 7.00 23.59 5.14
CA ILE A 30 7.17 22.90 6.42
C ILE A 30 8.28 23.55 7.26
N SER A 31 9.38 23.96 6.61
CA SER A 31 10.52 24.59 7.30
C SER A 31 10.22 25.99 7.84
N ALA A 32 9.22 26.68 7.25
CA ALA A 32 8.76 27.98 7.73
C ALA A 32 7.92 27.86 9.01
N GLY A 33 7.30 26.70 9.26
CA GLY A 33 6.69 26.39 10.54
C GLY A 33 7.77 25.99 11.56
N ASP A 34 7.55 26.30 12.84
CA ASP A 34 8.44 25.89 13.94
C ASP A 34 8.31 24.39 14.29
N SER A 35 7.80 23.60 13.35
CA SER A 35 7.42 22.20 13.50
C SER A 35 8.61 21.28 13.30
N ARG A 36 9.66 21.45 14.11
CA ARG A 36 10.78 20.49 14.16
C ARG A 36 10.48 19.44 15.21
N VAL A 37 10.68 18.17 14.85
CA VAL A 37 10.49 17.05 15.79
C VAL A 37 11.59 17.04 16.87
N PHE A 38 12.77 17.56 16.55
CA PHE A 38 13.91 17.61 17.46
C PHE A 38 14.57 19.00 17.44
N GLU A 39 14.97 19.46 18.62
CA GLU A 39 15.70 20.73 18.80
C GLU A 39 17.11 20.66 18.16
N ASN A 40 17.79 19.51 18.26
CA ASN A 40 19.10 19.29 17.68
C ASN A 40 19.08 18.22 16.58
N PRO A 41 19.00 18.61 15.29
CA PRO A 41 18.89 17.68 14.16
C PRO A 41 20.19 16.89 13.86
N GLY A 42 21.33 17.27 14.46
CA GLY A 42 22.63 16.63 14.25
C GLY A 42 22.95 15.51 15.24
N SER A 43 22.11 15.27 16.25
CA SER A 43 22.39 14.27 17.28
C SER A 43 22.31 12.84 16.74
N ALA A 44 23.34 12.05 17.01
CA ALA A 44 23.43 10.63 16.65
C ALA A 44 22.40 9.75 17.39
N SER A 45 21.71 10.28 18.40
CA SER A 45 20.65 9.56 19.12
C SER A 45 19.30 9.63 18.41
N ASN A 46 19.06 10.65 17.57
CA ASN A 46 17.76 10.85 16.90
C ASN A 46 17.34 9.63 16.03
N PRO A 47 18.25 8.97 15.27
CA PRO A 47 17.90 7.77 14.50
C PRO A 47 17.38 6.61 15.36
N VAL A 48 17.94 6.46 16.56
CA VAL A 48 17.53 5.41 17.50
C VAL A 48 16.12 5.69 18.02
N TYR A 49 15.83 6.93 18.39
CA TYR A 49 14.46 7.32 18.80
C TYR A 49 13.45 7.11 17.68
N TYR A 50 13.78 7.50 16.44
CA TYR A 50 12.90 7.24 15.30
C TYR A 50 12.70 5.75 15.01
N MET A 51 13.76 4.94 15.09
CA MET A 51 13.64 3.50 14.91
C MET A 51 12.69 2.89 15.95
N LEU A 52 12.87 3.24 17.23
CA LEU A 52 12.00 2.75 18.30
C LEU A 52 10.55 3.20 18.09
N LEU A 53 10.33 4.46 17.70
CA LEU A 53 9.00 5.00 17.41
C LEU A 53 8.33 4.27 16.25
N ILE A 54 9.04 4.08 15.13
CA ILE A 54 8.53 3.36 13.96
C ILE A 54 8.18 1.92 14.33
N LEU A 55 9.08 1.21 15.04
CA LEU A 55 8.83 -0.16 15.49
C LEU A 55 7.64 -0.24 16.45
N ALA A 56 7.53 0.68 17.40
CA ALA A 56 6.41 0.75 18.34
C ALA A 56 5.08 1.02 17.62
N PHE A 57 5.08 1.96 16.67
CA PHE A 57 3.91 2.27 15.85
C PHE A 57 3.48 1.08 14.98
N THR A 58 4.43 0.43 14.30
CA THR A 58 4.15 -0.77 13.51
C THR A 58 3.63 -1.90 14.39
N ALA A 59 4.25 -2.14 15.55
CA ALA A 59 3.79 -3.16 16.49
C ALA A 59 2.36 -2.87 17.00
N PHE A 60 2.06 -1.61 17.31
CA PHE A 60 0.71 -1.16 17.69
C PHE A 60 -0.31 -1.45 16.58
N LEU A 61 0.01 -1.10 15.33
CA LEU A 61 -0.85 -1.35 14.18
C LEU A 61 -1.08 -2.86 13.97
N LEU A 62 -0.02 -3.67 14.06
CA LEU A 62 -0.13 -5.13 13.94
C LEU A 62 -0.95 -5.74 15.08
N LEU A 63 -0.83 -5.23 16.31
CA LEU A 63 -1.63 -5.68 17.44
C LEU A 63 -3.13 -5.37 17.25
N ALA A 64 -3.45 -4.17 16.75
CA ALA A 64 -4.82 -3.78 16.44
C ALA A 64 -5.46 -4.69 15.37
N ILE A 65 -4.68 -5.03 14.33
CA ILE A 65 -5.08 -5.97 13.29
C ILE A 65 -5.28 -7.37 13.87
N LYS A 66 -4.34 -7.87 14.68
CA LYS A 66 -4.42 -9.20 15.32
C LYS A 66 -5.68 -9.36 16.18
N LYS A 67 -6.18 -8.27 16.79
CA LYS A 67 -7.43 -8.28 17.58
C LYS A 67 -8.70 -8.34 16.71
N ASN A 68 -8.58 -8.42 15.39
CA ASN A 68 -9.67 -8.43 14.41
C ASN A 68 -10.63 -7.23 14.53
N GLN A 69 -10.13 -6.10 15.03
CA GLN A 69 -10.88 -4.86 15.22
C GLN A 69 -10.83 -4.01 13.94
N SER A 70 -11.35 -4.53 12.84
CA SER A 70 -11.27 -3.92 11.51
C SER A 70 -11.83 -2.49 11.47
N TRP A 71 -12.87 -2.19 12.25
CA TRP A 71 -13.43 -0.85 12.38
C TRP A 71 -12.43 0.15 12.99
N ILE A 72 -11.73 -0.23 14.07
CA ILE A 72 -10.74 0.63 14.73
C ILE A 72 -9.59 0.95 13.76
N VAL A 73 -9.09 -0.06 13.05
CA VAL A 73 -7.99 0.12 12.09
C VAL A 73 -8.42 1.05 10.94
N SER A 74 -9.63 0.88 10.41
CA SER A 74 -10.15 1.72 9.33
C SER A 74 -10.36 3.18 9.75
N VAL A 75 -10.91 3.41 10.95
CA VAL A 75 -11.10 4.77 11.51
C VAL A 75 -9.74 5.42 11.78
N PHE A 76 -8.80 4.66 12.36
CA PHE A 76 -7.46 5.15 12.64
C PHE A 76 -6.73 5.61 11.38
N ILE A 77 -6.76 4.79 10.32
CA ILE A 77 -6.15 5.14 9.02
C ILE A 77 -6.79 6.39 8.42
N GLN A 78 -8.12 6.49 8.45
CA GLN A 78 -8.84 7.66 7.94
C GLN A 78 -8.47 8.95 8.69
N ILE A 79 -8.40 8.88 10.03
CA ILE A 79 -7.96 10.00 10.87
C ILE A 79 -6.51 10.35 10.54
N ALA A 80 -5.62 9.37 10.42
CA ALA A 80 -4.21 9.59 10.12
C ALA A 80 -4.01 10.27 8.75
N ILE A 81 -4.76 9.85 7.72
CA ILE A 81 -4.72 10.48 6.39
C ILE A 81 -5.28 11.91 6.47
N ALA A 82 -6.44 12.10 7.10
CA ALA A 82 -7.05 13.43 7.24
C ALA A 82 -6.16 14.40 8.03
N SER A 83 -5.56 13.96 9.14
CA SER A 83 -4.64 14.77 9.93
C SER A 83 -3.38 15.12 9.15
N SER A 84 -2.83 14.17 8.39
CA SER A 84 -1.65 14.41 7.56
C SER A 84 -1.92 15.49 6.51
N ILE A 85 -3.07 15.41 5.84
CA ILE A 85 -3.49 16.41 4.83
C ILE A 85 -3.77 17.75 5.48
N TYR A 86 -4.40 17.78 6.65
CA TYR A 86 -4.62 19.01 7.39
C TYR A 86 -3.31 19.74 7.67
N TYR A 87 -2.30 19.05 8.24
CA TYR A 87 -1.00 19.69 8.53
C TYR A 87 -0.28 20.13 7.26
N LEU A 88 -0.36 19.36 6.17
CA LEU A 88 0.23 19.74 4.90
C LEU A 88 -0.46 20.96 4.28
N ALA A 89 -1.79 21.00 4.30
CA ALA A 89 -2.57 22.11 3.77
C ALA A 89 -2.40 23.37 4.65
N ALA A 90 -2.34 23.22 5.97
CA ALA A 90 -2.14 24.32 6.91
C ALA A 90 -0.77 25.00 6.77
N ALA A 91 0.22 24.32 6.18
CA ALA A 91 1.50 24.94 5.84
C ALA A 91 1.39 25.97 4.70
N PHE A 92 0.34 25.91 3.87
CA PHE A 92 0.16 26.80 2.71
C PHE A 92 -1.10 27.68 2.80
N LEU A 93 -2.12 27.22 3.52
CA LEU A 93 -3.45 27.80 3.55
C LEU A 93 -3.84 28.19 4.97
N LEU A 94 -4.83 29.07 5.11
CA LEU A 94 -5.42 29.35 6.42
C LEU A 94 -6.05 28.08 7.02
N PRO A 95 -6.08 27.96 8.36
CA PRO A 95 -6.58 26.75 9.05
C PRO A 95 -7.98 26.30 8.60
N ILE A 96 -8.87 27.25 8.25
CA ILE A 96 -10.22 26.94 7.77
C ILE A 96 -10.21 26.20 6.41
N TYR A 97 -9.35 26.62 5.49
CA TYR A 97 -9.20 25.98 4.18
C TYR A 97 -8.47 24.64 4.29
N ALA A 98 -7.51 24.53 5.22
CA ALA A 98 -6.86 23.27 5.54
C ALA A 98 -7.84 22.23 6.12
N LEU A 99 -8.75 22.67 6.99
CA LEU A 99 -9.82 21.82 7.52
C LEU A 99 -10.75 21.35 6.39
N LEU A 100 -11.10 22.24 5.46
CA LEU A 100 -11.92 21.91 4.30
C LEU A 100 -11.21 20.89 3.39
N ALA A 101 -9.91 21.04 3.16
CA ALA A 101 -9.11 20.10 2.37
C ALA A 101 -9.05 18.71 3.03
N ALA A 102 -8.84 18.64 4.34
CA ALA A 102 -8.86 17.39 5.09
C ALA A 102 -10.24 16.71 5.07
N ALA A 103 -11.31 17.49 5.26
CA ALA A 103 -12.68 17.00 5.16
C ALA A 103 -13.02 16.51 3.74
N ALA A 104 -12.59 17.24 2.71
CA ALA A 104 -12.74 16.86 1.31
C ALA A 104 -11.99 15.56 0.99
N ALA A 105 -10.77 15.38 1.50
CA ALA A 105 -10.01 14.15 1.34
C ALA A 105 -10.72 12.95 2.00
N LEU A 106 -11.23 13.13 3.22
CA LEU A 106 -11.99 12.09 3.92
C LEU A 106 -13.27 11.72 3.17
N LEU A 107 -13.99 12.72 2.67
CA LEU A 107 -15.19 12.54 1.85
C LEU A 107 -14.86 11.83 0.54
N LEU A 108 -13.77 12.22 -0.12
CA LEU A 108 -13.34 11.65 -1.39
C LEU A 108 -13.02 10.15 -1.25
N ILE A 109 -12.29 9.76 -0.20
CA ILE A 109 -12.02 8.35 0.11
C ILE A 109 -13.33 7.59 0.39
N ARG A 110 -14.29 8.24 1.05
CA ARG A 110 -15.55 7.59 1.44
C ARG A 110 -16.52 7.41 0.27
N CYS A 111 -16.59 8.38 -0.63
CA CYS A 111 -17.50 8.39 -1.78
C CYS A 111 -16.92 7.68 -3.01
N TYR A 112 -15.61 7.81 -3.25
CA TYR A 112 -14.92 7.28 -4.42
C TYR A 112 -13.61 6.57 -4.02
N PRO A 113 -13.68 5.37 -3.44
CA PRO A 113 -12.50 4.54 -3.15
C PRO A 113 -11.95 3.91 -4.44
N GLU A 114 -11.59 4.75 -5.41
CA GLU A 114 -10.91 4.33 -6.64
C GLU A 114 -9.40 4.32 -6.42
N TRP A 115 -8.69 3.44 -7.12
CA TRP A 115 -7.26 3.19 -6.90
C TRP A 115 -6.40 4.46 -7.05
N TYR A 116 -6.72 5.33 -8.01
CA TYR A 116 -5.98 6.58 -8.23
C TYR A 116 -6.21 7.61 -7.12
N VAL A 117 -7.36 7.58 -6.44
CA VAL A 117 -7.64 8.45 -5.29
C VAL A 117 -6.73 8.04 -4.13
N ILE A 118 -6.70 6.74 -3.84
CA ILE A 118 -5.87 6.17 -2.76
C ILE A 118 -4.39 6.42 -3.04
N ASP A 119 -3.92 6.16 -4.26
CA ASP A 119 -2.53 6.38 -4.64
C ASP A 119 -2.18 7.87 -4.61
N GLY A 120 -3.05 8.76 -5.10
CA GLY A 120 -2.83 10.21 -5.07
C GLY A 120 -2.69 10.76 -3.65
N LEU A 121 -3.60 10.35 -2.75
CA LEU A 121 -3.52 10.67 -1.32
C LEU A 121 -2.27 10.07 -0.68
N GLY A 122 -1.91 8.84 -1.04
CA GLY A 122 -0.68 8.18 -0.60
C GLY A 122 0.58 8.94 -1.01
N ILE A 123 0.63 9.50 -2.22
CA ILE A 123 1.73 10.35 -2.69
C ILE A 123 1.84 11.61 -1.84
N VAL A 124 0.72 12.29 -1.59
CA VAL A 124 0.69 13.52 -0.78
C VAL A 124 1.15 13.26 0.65
N VAL A 125 0.63 12.21 1.29
CA VAL A 125 1.01 11.83 2.66
C VAL A 125 2.48 11.41 2.72
N SER A 126 2.96 10.61 1.75
CA SER A 126 4.36 10.17 1.69
C SER A 126 5.32 11.35 1.48
N ALA A 127 4.94 12.32 0.63
CA ALA A 127 5.72 13.52 0.42
C ALA A 127 5.82 14.37 1.69
N GLY A 128 4.72 14.51 2.45
CA GLY A 128 4.72 15.21 3.72
C GLY A 128 5.59 14.55 4.78
N ILE A 129 5.47 13.23 4.95
CA ILE A 129 6.30 12.47 5.90
C ILE A 129 7.79 12.56 5.50
N SER A 130 8.10 12.39 4.21
CA SER A 130 9.48 12.49 3.68
C SER A 130 10.08 13.87 3.95
N SER A 131 9.32 14.93 3.68
CA SER A 131 9.73 16.31 3.95
C SER A 131 9.96 16.57 5.44
N LEU A 132 9.08 16.08 6.32
CA LEU A 132 9.22 16.20 7.77
C LEU A 132 10.50 15.52 8.28
N PHE A 133 10.80 14.31 7.80
CA PHE A 133 12.05 13.62 8.12
C PHE A 133 13.28 14.37 7.60
N GLY A 134 13.20 14.92 6.39
CA GLY A 134 14.28 15.70 5.77
C GLY A 134 14.60 17.00 6.50
N VAL A 135 13.61 17.67 7.10
CA VAL A 135 13.81 18.89 7.90
C VAL A 135 14.27 18.54 9.32
N SER A 136 13.87 17.39 9.87
CA SER A 136 14.10 17.03 11.27
C SER A 136 15.50 16.43 11.54
N MET A 137 16.26 16.07 10.52
CA MET A 137 17.58 15.43 10.67
C MET A 137 18.57 15.91 9.62
N THR A 138 19.85 15.97 10.00
CA THR A 138 20.92 16.17 9.01
C THR A 138 21.20 14.88 8.23
N ALA A 139 21.99 14.97 7.15
CA ALA A 139 22.27 13.84 6.27
C ALA A 139 22.93 12.64 6.98
N ILE A 140 23.79 12.88 7.98
CA ILE A 140 24.54 11.81 8.68
C ILE A 140 23.58 10.93 9.53
N PRO A 141 22.77 11.48 10.46
CA PRO A 141 21.75 10.70 11.17
C PRO A 141 20.75 10.01 10.23
N ALA A 142 20.31 10.68 9.16
CA ALA A 142 19.38 10.10 8.19
C ALA A 142 19.99 8.87 7.46
N LEU A 143 21.26 8.96 7.06
CA LEU A 143 21.98 7.84 6.44
C LEU A 143 22.12 6.66 7.41
N MET A 144 22.41 6.93 8.68
CA MET A 144 22.47 5.90 9.72
C MET A 144 21.12 5.19 9.87
N LEU A 145 20.01 5.94 9.95
CA LEU A 145 18.66 5.39 10.01
C LEU A 145 18.36 4.48 8.80
N LEU A 146 18.68 4.95 7.60
CA LEU A 146 18.47 4.19 6.35
C LEU A 146 19.27 2.89 6.32
N ILE A 147 20.54 2.92 6.74
CA ILE A 147 21.39 1.72 6.82
C ILE A 147 20.78 0.72 7.79
N ILE A 148 20.35 1.16 8.98
CA ILE A 148 19.80 0.22 9.97
C ILE A 148 18.48 -0.39 9.49
N LEU A 149 17.60 0.41 8.88
CA LEU A 149 16.35 -0.09 8.28
C LEU A 149 16.61 -1.07 7.12
N ALA A 150 17.60 -0.78 6.27
CA ALA A 150 17.99 -1.67 5.17
C ALA A 150 18.55 -3.02 5.69
N VAL A 151 19.38 -2.98 6.74
CA VAL A 151 19.89 -4.18 7.40
C VAL A 151 18.75 -4.98 8.05
N TYR A 152 17.81 -4.30 8.72
CA TYR A 152 16.64 -4.96 9.30
C TYR A 152 15.79 -5.66 8.23
N ASP A 153 15.52 -4.99 7.11
CA ASP A 153 14.74 -5.54 5.99
C ASP A 153 15.45 -6.77 5.38
N ALA A 154 16.76 -6.67 5.14
CA ALA A 154 17.56 -7.80 4.65
C ALA A 154 17.55 -9.00 5.61
N ILE A 155 17.71 -8.78 6.92
CA ILE A 155 17.66 -9.86 7.92
C ILE A 155 16.27 -10.50 7.93
N SER A 156 15.20 -9.70 7.88
CA SER A 156 13.82 -10.19 7.88
C SER A 156 13.52 -11.07 6.66
N VAL A 157 13.99 -10.67 5.47
CA VAL A 157 13.78 -11.41 4.22
C VAL A 157 14.61 -12.71 4.19
N TYR A 158 15.92 -12.61 4.43
CA TYR A 158 16.83 -13.74 4.21
C TYR A 158 16.89 -14.71 5.39
N LYS A 159 16.77 -14.24 6.63
CA LYS A 159 16.94 -15.08 7.83
C LYS A 159 15.63 -15.67 8.33
N THR A 160 14.61 -14.85 8.53
CA THR A 160 13.38 -15.30 9.22
C THR A 160 12.28 -15.75 8.27
N ARG A 161 12.33 -15.35 6.99
CA ARG A 161 11.24 -15.53 5.99
C ARG A 161 9.85 -15.17 6.55
N HIS A 162 9.81 -14.42 7.66
CA HIS A 162 8.61 -14.19 8.46
C HIS A 162 7.65 -13.22 7.74
N MET A 163 8.20 -12.37 6.86
CA MET A 163 7.43 -11.54 5.94
C MET A 163 6.63 -12.35 4.90
N VAL A 164 7.06 -13.57 4.56
CA VAL A 164 6.36 -14.44 3.60
C VAL A 164 5.22 -15.20 4.29
N SER A 165 5.41 -15.65 5.53
CA SER A 165 4.37 -16.36 6.29
C SER A 165 3.26 -15.43 6.83
N LEU A 166 3.54 -14.14 7.01
CA LEU A 166 2.51 -13.13 7.35
C LEU A 166 1.65 -12.74 6.14
N ALA A 167 2.19 -12.84 4.92
CA ALA A 167 1.49 -12.43 3.70
C ALA A 167 0.24 -13.28 3.44
N GLU A 168 0.24 -14.58 3.73
CA GLU A 168 -0.95 -15.44 3.61
C GLU A 168 -2.08 -15.03 4.59
N GLY A 169 -1.74 -14.46 5.75
CA GLY A 169 -2.71 -13.95 6.72
C GLY A 169 -3.27 -12.56 6.37
N VAL A 170 -2.45 -11.69 5.77
CA VAL A 170 -2.83 -10.29 5.44
C VAL A 170 -3.66 -10.19 4.16
N ILE A 171 -3.50 -11.13 3.20
CA ILE A 171 -4.37 -11.21 2.01
C ILE A 171 -5.85 -11.39 2.40
N ARG A 172 -6.14 -12.02 3.55
CA ARG A 172 -7.50 -12.18 4.09
C ARG A 172 -8.08 -10.88 4.68
N MET A 173 -7.24 -9.90 5.02
CA MET A 173 -7.63 -8.70 5.79
C MET A 173 -7.87 -7.42 4.95
N LYS A 174 -7.94 -7.52 3.61
CA LYS A 174 -8.42 -6.44 2.70
C LYS A 174 -7.85 -5.04 3.03
N ALA A 175 -6.56 -4.94 3.39
CA ALA A 175 -5.97 -3.67 3.78
C ALA A 175 -5.23 -3.04 2.58
N PRO A 176 -5.70 -1.90 2.02
CA PRO A 176 -5.01 -1.18 0.96
C PRO A 176 -3.81 -0.43 1.55
N LEU A 177 -2.76 -1.17 1.86
CA LEU A 177 -1.53 -0.64 2.50
C LEU A 177 -0.38 -0.48 1.49
N LEU A 178 -0.61 -0.80 0.22
CA LEU A 178 0.36 -0.75 -0.87
C LEU A 178 -0.20 0.08 -2.02
N PHE A 179 0.68 0.80 -2.72
CA PHE A 179 0.34 1.46 -3.98
C PHE A 179 -0.18 0.44 -5.00
N VAL A 180 -1.30 0.74 -5.64
CA VAL A 180 -1.96 -0.19 -6.56
C VAL A 180 -1.71 0.24 -7.99
N VAL A 181 -0.74 -0.38 -8.67
CA VAL A 181 -0.52 -0.17 -10.11
C VAL A 181 -1.38 -1.16 -10.91
N PRO A 182 -2.48 -0.73 -11.56
CA PRO A 182 -3.33 -1.65 -12.31
C PRO A 182 -2.62 -2.14 -13.58
N LYS A 183 -2.75 -3.46 -13.87
CA LYS A 183 -2.21 -4.05 -15.11
C LYS A 183 -3.00 -3.66 -16.38
N SER A 184 -4.18 -3.04 -16.23
CA SER A 184 -5.02 -2.55 -17.33
C SER A 184 -5.92 -1.40 -16.88
N ARG A 185 -6.16 -0.42 -17.76
CA ARG A 185 -6.96 0.80 -17.51
C ARG A 185 -8.41 0.58 -17.04
N SER A 186 -8.97 -0.62 -17.19
CA SER A 186 -10.35 -0.95 -16.80
C SER A 186 -10.48 -1.51 -15.38
N TYR A 187 -9.43 -1.46 -14.56
CA TYR A 187 -9.47 -1.95 -13.17
C TYR A 187 -10.24 -0.99 -12.27
N SER A 188 -11.25 -1.52 -11.57
CA SER A 188 -12.06 -0.78 -10.59
C SER A 188 -12.10 -1.56 -9.28
N PHE A 189 -11.44 -1.02 -8.25
CA PHE A 189 -11.34 -1.63 -6.92
C PHE A 189 -12.72 -1.88 -6.26
N ARG A 190 -13.73 -1.08 -6.63
CA ARG A 190 -15.12 -1.22 -6.15
C ARG A 190 -15.77 -2.55 -6.57
N LYS A 191 -15.45 -3.07 -7.76
CA LYS A 191 -16.03 -4.33 -8.27
C LYS A 191 -15.42 -5.54 -7.56
N ASP A 192 -14.12 -5.53 -7.31
CA ASP A 192 -13.43 -6.60 -6.56
C ASP A 192 -13.86 -6.66 -5.09
N GLN A 193 -14.06 -5.51 -4.43
CA GLN A 193 -14.60 -5.49 -3.05
C GLN A 193 -16.01 -6.11 -2.98
N SER A 194 -16.86 -5.90 -3.98
CA SER A 194 -18.21 -6.52 -4.03
C SER A 194 -18.18 -8.01 -4.34
N PHE A 195 -17.31 -8.46 -5.26
CA PHE A 195 -17.19 -9.87 -5.64
C PHE A 195 -16.64 -10.71 -4.48
N LEU A 196 -15.65 -10.18 -3.74
CA LEU A 196 -15.07 -10.80 -2.54
C LEU A 196 -15.93 -10.66 -1.28
N SER A 197 -17.10 -10.03 -1.36
CA SER A 197 -18.06 -9.95 -0.25
C SER A 197 -19.31 -10.81 -0.50
N GLY A 198 -19.51 -11.31 -1.72
CA GLY A 198 -20.58 -12.24 -2.07
C GLY A 198 -20.24 -13.72 -1.86
N GLN A 199 -18.98 -14.06 -1.60
CA GLN A 199 -18.51 -15.45 -1.53
C GLN A 199 -18.51 -16.05 -0.10
N ASP A 200 -18.99 -15.31 0.90
CA ASP A 200 -19.15 -15.74 2.30
C ASP A 200 -20.60 -16.14 2.65
N ARG A 201 -21.44 -16.42 1.65
CA ARG A 201 -22.71 -17.13 1.84
C ARG A 201 -22.71 -18.41 1.01
N THR A 202 -22.35 -19.50 1.66
CA THR A 202 -22.60 -20.88 1.24
C THR A 202 -24.09 -21.08 0.87
N SER A 203 -24.38 -21.11 -0.43
CA SER A 203 -25.46 -21.90 -1.04
C SER A 203 -25.18 -22.08 -2.54
N PRO A 204 -25.41 -23.27 -3.11
CA PRO A 204 -25.20 -23.51 -4.53
C PRO A 204 -26.28 -22.76 -5.33
N GLY A 205 -25.90 -21.68 -6.00
CA GLY A 205 -26.76 -20.94 -6.93
C GLY A 205 -26.76 -21.58 -8.32
N PRO A 206 -27.85 -21.43 -9.10
CA PRO A 206 -28.28 -22.38 -10.11
C PRO A 206 -27.42 -22.38 -11.37
N THR A 207 -27.31 -23.55 -11.98
CA THR A 207 -26.70 -23.79 -13.29
C THR A 207 -27.21 -22.79 -14.34
N PRO A 208 -26.32 -22.15 -15.13
CA PRO A 208 -26.73 -21.28 -16.22
C PRO A 208 -27.53 -22.06 -17.28
N PRO A 209 -28.46 -21.42 -18.02
CA PRO A 209 -29.16 -22.09 -19.11
C PRO A 209 -28.17 -22.48 -20.21
N LEU A 210 -28.27 -23.73 -20.67
CA LEU A 210 -27.52 -24.26 -21.82
C LEU A 210 -27.76 -23.38 -23.06
N GLN A 211 -26.71 -22.73 -23.56
CA GLN A 211 -26.70 -22.22 -24.93
C GLN A 211 -26.54 -23.41 -25.91
N PRO A 212 -27.24 -23.41 -27.06
CA PRO A 212 -27.12 -24.49 -28.03
C PRO A 212 -25.70 -24.54 -28.59
N ALA A 213 -25.17 -25.75 -28.71
CA ALA A 213 -23.84 -26.03 -29.22
C ALA A 213 -23.72 -25.64 -30.70
N ASP A 214 -22.98 -24.58 -31.00
CA ASP A 214 -22.48 -24.33 -32.34
C ASP A 214 -21.34 -25.30 -32.66
N SER A 215 -21.59 -26.09 -33.68
CA SER A 215 -20.69 -27.07 -34.28
C SER A 215 -19.46 -26.39 -34.89
N SER A 216 -18.32 -26.47 -34.21
CA SER A 216 -17.02 -26.47 -34.87
C SER A 216 -15.99 -27.23 -34.03
N ALA A 217 -15.51 -28.33 -34.59
CA ALA A 217 -14.48 -29.17 -34.03
C ALA A 217 -13.17 -28.38 -33.84
N SER A 218 -12.63 -28.41 -32.62
CA SER A 218 -11.25 -28.02 -32.34
C SER A 218 -10.74 -28.83 -31.15
N THR A 219 -10.00 -29.87 -31.53
CA THR A 219 -9.29 -30.83 -30.69
C THR A 219 -8.41 -30.14 -29.65
N TYR A 220 -8.81 -30.18 -28.38
CA TYR A 220 -7.90 -29.97 -27.26
C TYR A 220 -7.81 -31.27 -26.47
N ARG A 221 -6.72 -32.01 -26.71
CA ARG A 221 -6.32 -33.18 -25.92
C ARG A 221 -6.15 -32.76 -24.46
N HIS A 222 -6.85 -33.46 -23.60
CA HIS A 222 -6.69 -33.45 -22.16
C HIS A 222 -5.22 -33.77 -21.80
N TRP A 223 -4.53 -32.87 -21.11
CA TRP A 223 -3.28 -33.18 -20.39
C TRP A 223 -3.60 -33.21 -18.91
N GLY A 224 -3.85 -34.41 -18.37
CA GLY A 224 -3.86 -34.68 -16.94
C GLY A 224 -2.47 -35.15 -16.48
N PRO A 225 -2.03 -34.84 -15.25
CA PRO A 225 -0.73 -35.28 -14.75
C PRO A 225 -0.75 -36.77 -14.35
N CYS A 226 0.03 -37.61 -15.03
CA CYS A 226 0.31 -38.98 -14.61
C CYS A 226 1.39 -38.97 -13.52
N TRP A 227 1.00 -39.27 -12.28
CA TRP A 227 1.92 -39.53 -11.17
C TRP A 227 2.01 -41.05 -10.95
N GLY A 228 3.11 -41.67 -11.38
CA GLY A 228 3.44 -43.08 -11.14
C GLY A 228 4.80 -43.47 -11.74
N PRO A 229 5.57 -44.42 -11.15
CA PRO A 229 6.98 -44.64 -11.47
C PRO A 229 7.26 -45.61 -12.65
N THR A 230 6.27 -45.92 -13.49
CA THR A 230 6.45 -46.86 -14.62
C THR A 230 5.82 -46.30 -15.90
N TRP A 231 6.63 -46.11 -16.93
CA TRP A 231 6.42 -45.19 -18.06
C TRP A 231 5.81 -45.80 -19.33
N ASP A 232 5.11 -46.94 -19.31
CA ASP A 232 4.82 -47.65 -20.57
C ASP A 232 3.38 -47.71 -21.07
N LEU A 233 2.37 -47.10 -20.43
CA LEU A 233 0.99 -47.25 -20.91
C LEU A 233 0.13 -46.00 -20.74
N CYS A 234 0.24 -45.05 -21.67
CA CYS A 234 -0.80 -44.04 -21.90
C CYS A 234 -0.73 -43.47 -23.33
N CYS A 235 -1.19 -44.24 -24.33
CA CYS A 235 -2.00 -43.77 -25.48
C CYS A 235 -2.11 -44.85 -26.57
N SER A 236 -3.24 -45.56 -26.60
CA SER A 236 -3.99 -45.83 -27.84
C SER A 236 -5.21 -44.92 -27.85
#